data_AF-A0AAV5M2W1-F1
#
_entry.id   AF-A0AAV5M2W1-F1
#
_cell.length_a   1.000
_cell.length_b   1.000
_cell.length_c   1.000
_cell.angle_alpha   90.00
_cell.angle_beta   90.00
_cell.angle_gamma   90.00
#
_symmetry.space_group_name_H-M   'P 1'
#
loop_
_entity.id
_entity.type
_entity.pdbx_description
1 polymer ?
#
loop_
_entity_poly.entity_id
_entity_poly.type
_entity_poly.pdbx_seq_one_letter_code
_entity_poly.pdbx_strand_id
1 'polypeptide(L)'
;MVGNLNVVQALVESMPLEQVQKKDVFIGTALRYAAIFGKIEIAEYLVGKDSTLLSEEDKKSKEIPVVTACRRGHEKLTSFLYSATPFEILMDKNGKQGSKLLLQCLQAKRFDIMFDALHRDDSYSLIDENWKDLLDGFARAPAASFTRSGLKFWQRWIY
;
A
#
# COMPACT_ATOMS: atom_id res chain seq x y z
N MET A 1 -8.06 11.80 -18.85
CA MET A 1 -7.67 13.17 -18.46
C MET A 1 -6.18 13.17 -18.14
N VAL A 2 -5.33 13.59 -19.09
CA VAL A 2 -3.87 13.76 -18.95
C VAL A 2 -3.60 15.07 -18.19
N GLY A 3 -4.06 15.13 -16.95
CA GLY A 3 -3.99 16.34 -16.13
C GLY A 3 -2.85 16.26 -15.14
N ASN A 4 -1.80 17.05 -15.36
CA ASN A 4 -0.72 17.40 -14.43
C ASN A 4 0.56 16.55 -14.37
N LEU A 5 0.76 15.47 -15.12
CA LEU A 5 2.05 14.77 -15.08
C LEU A 5 3.20 15.69 -15.54
N ASN A 6 3.08 16.30 -16.73
CA ASN A 6 4.09 17.20 -17.28
C ASN A 6 4.35 18.42 -16.38
N VAL A 7 3.30 18.92 -15.71
CA VAL A 7 3.41 20.07 -14.79
C VAL A 7 4.15 19.67 -13.51
N VAL A 8 3.83 18.50 -12.94
CA VAL A 8 4.53 17.97 -11.76
C VAL A 8 5.98 17.65 -12.09
N GLN A 9 6.26 17.06 -13.25
CA GLN A 9 7.62 16.79 -13.73
C GLN A 9 8.42 18.08 -13.88
N ALA A 10 7.91 19.04 -14.65
CA ALA A 10 8.58 20.32 -14.86
C ALA A 10 8.83 21.06 -13.54
N LEU A 11 7.86 21.07 -12.61
CA LEU A 11 7.99 21.73 -11.32
C LEU A 11 9.04 21.06 -10.41
N VAL A 12 9.11 19.73 -10.40
CA VAL A 12 10.12 18.98 -9.62
C VAL A 12 11.52 19.16 -10.21
N GLU A 13 11.64 19.25 -11.53
CA GLU A 13 12.91 19.41 -12.24
C GLU A 13 13.42 20.86 -12.24
N SER A 14 12.53 21.85 -12.17
CA SER A 14 12.88 23.27 -12.15
C SER A 14 13.17 23.87 -10.77
N MET A 15 13.15 23.07 -9.69
CA MET A 15 13.42 23.59 -8.33
C MET A 15 14.93 23.87 -8.14
N PRO A 16 15.32 25.10 -7.74
CA PRO A 16 16.72 25.45 -7.49
C PRO A 16 17.31 24.69 -6.28
N LEU A 17 18.63 24.47 -6.31
CA LEU A 17 19.38 23.67 -5.31
C LEU A 17 19.19 24.15 -3.86
N GLU A 18 18.93 25.43 -3.63
CA GLU A 18 18.68 25.99 -2.30
C GLU A 18 17.34 25.55 -1.68
N GLN A 19 16.44 25.00 -2.51
CA GLN A 19 15.13 24.49 -2.08
C GLN A 19 15.13 22.96 -1.96
N VAL A 20 16.28 22.28 -2.00
CA VAL A 20 16.37 20.81 -1.96
C VAL A 20 15.63 20.20 -0.76
N GLN A 21 15.75 20.76 0.45
CA GLN A 21 14.95 20.29 1.59
C GLN A 21 13.43 20.44 1.38
N LYS A 22 12.99 21.50 0.72
CA LYS A 22 11.57 21.71 0.40
C LYS A 22 11.12 20.83 -0.76
N LYS A 23 12.03 20.49 -1.68
CA LYS A 23 11.82 19.54 -2.77
C LYS A 23 11.50 18.16 -2.20
N ASP A 24 12.24 17.69 -1.20
CA ASP A 24 11.97 16.40 -0.55
C ASP A 24 10.60 16.40 0.13
N VAL A 25 10.28 17.46 0.88
CA VAL A 25 8.94 17.63 1.48
C VAL A 25 7.84 17.67 0.42
N PHE A 26 8.07 18.35 -0.71
CA PHE A 26 7.13 18.44 -1.81
C PHE A 26 6.92 17.08 -2.50
N ILE A 27 7.98 16.34 -2.75
CA ILE A 27 7.97 15.03 -3.40
C ILE A 27 7.22 14.01 -2.53
N GLY A 28 7.52 13.91 -1.23
CA GLY A 28 6.77 13.04 -0.31
C GLY A 28 5.29 13.45 -0.21
N THR A 29 5.02 14.76 -0.19
CA THR A 29 3.65 15.30 -0.26
C THR A 29 2.94 14.90 -1.56
N ALA A 30 3.65 14.93 -2.69
CA ALA A 30 3.11 14.60 -4.00
C ALA A 30 2.78 13.11 -4.13
N LEU A 31 3.64 12.20 -3.63
CA LEU A 31 3.36 10.76 -3.66
C LEU A 31 2.14 10.43 -2.80
N ARG A 32 2.01 11.08 -1.64
CA ARG A 32 0.80 10.96 -0.82
C ARG A 32 -0.46 11.38 -1.57
N TYR A 33 -0.44 12.52 -2.27
CA TYR A 33 -1.60 12.95 -3.06
C TYR A 33 -1.89 12.00 -4.22
N ALA A 34 -0.85 11.44 -4.85
CA ALA A 34 -1.01 10.41 -5.87
C ALA A 34 -1.70 9.16 -5.29
N ALA A 35 -1.32 8.73 -4.09
CA ALA A 35 -1.96 7.63 -3.37
C ALA A 35 -3.42 7.93 -2.96
N ILE A 36 -3.73 9.16 -2.55
CA ILE A 36 -5.10 9.57 -2.19
C ILE A 36 -6.02 9.60 -3.41
N PHE A 37 -5.53 10.12 -4.54
CA PHE A 37 -6.33 10.37 -5.74
C PHE A 37 -6.16 9.34 -6.86
N GLY A 38 -5.37 8.28 -6.64
CA GLY A 38 -5.18 7.19 -7.60
C GLY A 38 -4.39 7.59 -8.85
N LYS A 39 -3.42 8.50 -8.72
CA LYS A 39 -2.62 9.00 -9.85
C LYS A 39 -1.40 8.11 -10.10
N ILE A 40 -1.61 7.01 -10.81
CA ILE A 40 -0.56 6.00 -11.03
C ILE A 40 0.66 6.55 -11.76
N GLU A 41 0.47 7.37 -12.80
CA GLU A 41 1.56 7.91 -13.60
C GLU A 41 2.43 8.87 -12.78
N ILE A 42 1.81 9.61 -11.85
CA ILE A 42 2.53 10.48 -10.92
C ILE A 42 3.29 9.64 -9.90
N ALA A 43 2.68 8.58 -9.36
CA ALA A 43 3.34 7.68 -8.43
C ALA A 43 4.55 6.97 -9.04
N GLU A 44 4.42 6.44 -10.26
CA GLU A 44 5.50 5.81 -11.01
C GLU A 44 6.69 6.76 -11.20
N TYR A 45 6.41 8.00 -11.61
CA TYR A 45 7.46 9.01 -11.79
C TYR A 45 8.16 9.34 -10.47
N LEU A 46 7.42 9.56 -9.38
CA LEU A 46 7.99 9.95 -8.09
C LEU A 46 8.81 8.82 -7.47
N VAL A 47 8.29 7.59 -7.48
CA VAL A 47 9.01 6.41 -6.98
C VAL A 47 10.28 6.14 -7.80
N GLY A 48 10.25 6.39 -9.11
CA GLY A 48 11.43 6.30 -9.96
C GLY A 48 12.50 7.36 -9.67
N LYS A 49 12.14 8.49 -9.05
CA LYS A 49 13.10 9.51 -8.60
C LYS A 49 13.65 9.21 -7.22
N ASP A 50 12.80 8.73 -6.30
CA ASP A 50 13.18 8.38 -4.94
C ASP A 50 12.28 7.25 -4.40
N SER A 51 12.88 6.08 -4.20
CA SER A 51 12.18 4.91 -3.67
C SER A 51 12.00 4.95 -2.16
N THR A 52 12.72 5.82 -1.43
CA THR A 52 12.60 5.93 0.03
C THR A 52 11.22 6.43 0.45
N LEU A 53 10.55 7.16 -0.44
CA LEU A 53 9.17 7.66 -0.30
C LEU A 53 8.13 6.55 -0.07
N LEU A 54 8.43 5.31 -0.48
CA LEU A 54 7.55 4.16 -0.29
C LEU A 54 7.38 3.78 1.19
N SER A 55 8.33 4.20 2.04
CA SER A 55 8.36 3.94 3.48
C SER A 55 7.82 5.11 4.30
N GLU A 56 7.60 6.27 3.67
CA GLU A 56 7.22 7.47 4.39
C GLU A 56 5.76 7.42 4.85
N GLU A 57 5.56 7.55 6.16
CA GLU A 57 4.22 7.62 6.73
C GLU A 57 3.62 9.02 6.58
N ASP A 58 2.37 9.09 6.12
CA ASP A 58 1.60 10.32 6.22
C ASP A 58 1.44 10.71 7.70
N LYS A 59 1.76 11.98 8.01
CA LYS A 59 1.77 12.48 9.39
C LYS A 59 0.44 12.29 10.13
N LYS A 60 -0.68 12.33 9.41
CA LYS A 60 -2.04 12.29 9.98
C LYS A 60 -2.58 10.86 10.10
N SER A 61 -2.51 10.08 9.04
CA SER A 61 -3.04 8.71 8.97
C SER A 61 -2.04 7.65 9.46
N LYS A 62 -0.74 8.00 9.53
CA LYS A 62 0.34 7.05 9.83
C LYS A 62 0.36 5.86 8.87
N GLU A 63 -0.03 6.11 7.63
CA GLU A 63 -0.07 5.11 6.55
C GLU A 63 1.05 5.40 5.56
N ILE A 64 1.72 4.35 5.10
CA ILE A 64 2.58 4.42 3.92
C ILE A 64 1.72 4.43 2.62
N PRO A 65 2.29 4.83 1.46
CA PRO A 65 1.52 5.02 0.23
C PRO A 65 0.68 3.81 -0.20
N VAL A 66 1.20 2.58 -0.08
CA VAL A 66 0.48 1.35 -0.48
C VAL A 66 -0.79 1.13 0.36
N VAL A 67 -0.73 1.41 1.66
CA VAL A 67 -1.88 1.28 2.58
C VAL A 67 -2.94 2.32 2.23
N THR A 68 -2.55 3.57 2.00
CA THR A 68 -3.47 4.64 1.59
C THR A 68 -4.12 4.33 0.25
N ALA A 69 -3.36 3.87 -0.75
CA ALA A 69 -3.92 3.50 -2.05
C ALA A 69 -4.93 2.34 -1.93
N CYS A 70 -4.61 1.32 -1.12
CA CYS A 70 -5.51 0.19 -0.86
C CYS A 70 -6.81 0.65 -0.19
N ARG A 71 -6.71 1.46 0.88
CA ARG A 71 -7.89 2.01 1.60
C ARG A 71 -8.80 2.83 0.69
N ARG A 72 -8.23 3.50 -0.31
CA ARG A 72 -8.96 4.30 -1.29
C ARG A 72 -9.50 3.48 -2.47
N GLY A 73 -9.19 2.19 -2.55
CA GLY A 73 -9.65 1.30 -3.61
C GLY A 73 -8.96 1.51 -4.97
N HIS A 74 -7.78 2.12 -5.00
CA HIS A 74 -7.08 2.43 -6.25
C HIS A 74 -6.31 1.23 -6.77
N GLU A 75 -7.02 0.27 -7.38
CA GLU A 75 -6.51 -1.09 -7.51
C GLU A 75 -5.14 -1.22 -8.19
N LYS A 76 -5.01 -0.58 -9.36
CA LYS A 76 -3.78 -0.58 -10.17
C LYS A 76 -2.62 0.07 -9.42
N LEU A 77 -2.89 1.18 -8.74
CA LEU A 77 -1.88 1.88 -7.96
C LEU A 77 -1.45 1.07 -6.73
N THR A 78 -2.39 0.39 -6.06
CA THR A 78 -2.07 -0.52 -4.96
C THR A 78 -1.14 -1.64 -5.42
N SER A 79 -1.42 -2.28 -6.57
CA SER A 79 -0.56 -3.33 -7.12
C SER A 79 0.84 -2.79 -7.42
N PHE A 80 0.93 -1.64 -8.09
CA PHE A 80 2.23 -1.00 -8.38
C PHE A 80 3.02 -0.71 -7.10
N LEU A 81 2.40 -0.02 -6.13
CA LEU A 81 3.07 0.35 -4.88
C LEU A 81 3.46 -0.89 -4.07
N TYR A 82 2.61 -1.91 -4.02
CA TYR A 82 2.92 -3.16 -3.33
C TYR A 82 4.15 -3.87 -3.93
N SER A 83 4.25 -3.93 -5.26
CA SER A 83 5.42 -4.50 -5.93
C SER A 83 6.68 -3.66 -5.75
N ALA A 84 6.55 -2.34 -5.62
CA ALA A 84 7.67 -1.43 -5.43
C ALA A 84 8.15 -1.36 -3.97
N THR A 85 7.25 -1.51 -2.99
CA THR A 85 7.58 -1.41 -1.56
C THR A 85 8.45 -2.58 -1.10
N PRO A 86 9.65 -2.32 -0.53
CA PRO A 86 10.44 -3.35 0.13
C PRO A 86 9.62 -4.08 1.19
N PHE A 87 9.56 -5.40 1.10
CA PHE A 87 8.67 -6.20 1.94
C PHE A 87 9.03 -6.14 3.41
N GLU A 88 10.29 -5.82 3.71
CA GLU A 88 10.75 -5.64 5.08
C GLU A 88 9.95 -4.58 5.82
N ILE A 89 9.49 -3.53 5.14
CA ILE A 89 8.66 -2.46 5.73
C ILE A 89 7.30 -2.98 6.17
N LEU A 90 6.81 -4.07 5.54
CA LEU A 90 5.52 -4.67 5.83
C LEU A 90 5.58 -5.69 6.96
N MET A 91 6.76 -6.15 7.40
CA MET A 91 6.89 -7.06 8.54
C MET A 91 6.56 -6.36 9.88
N ASP A 92 5.91 -7.03 10.82
CA ASP A 92 5.46 -6.38 12.08
C ASP A 92 6.58 -5.88 12.97
N LYS A 93 7.75 -6.54 12.90
CA LYS A 93 8.94 -6.08 13.63
C LYS A 93 9.35 -4.65 13.25
N ASN A 94 8.90 -4.16 12.09
CA ASN A 94 9.17 -2.83 11.57
C ASN A 94 7.94 -1.88 11.68
N GLY A 95 6.89 -2.29 12.39
CA GLY A 95 5.70 -1.49 12.66
C GLY A 95 4.42 -2.11 12.12
N LYS A 96 3.30 -1.38 12.25
CA LYS A 96 1.95 -1.92 11.98
C LYS A 96 1.52 -1.80 10.50
N GLN A 97 2.44 -1.56 9.55
CA GLN A 97 2.08 -1.29 8.16
C GLN A 97 1.53 -2.54 7.44
N GLY A 98 2.13 -3.73 7.65
CA GLY A 98 1.60 -4.98 7.10
C GLY A 98 0.21 -5.30 7.60
N SER A 99 0.02 -5.29 8.92
CA SER A 99 -1.30 -5.41 9.56
C SER A 99 -2.36 -4.46 8.97
N LYS A 100 -2.01 -3.16 8.82
CA LYS A 100 -2.92 -2.18 8.20
C LYS A 100 -3.23 -2.54 6.75
N LEU A 101 -2.22 -2.91 5.96
CA LEU A 101 -2.40 -3.32 4.57
C LEU A 101 -3.35 -4.51 4.46
N LEU A 102 -3.19 -5.54 5.30
CA LEU A 102 -4.07 -6.71 5.31
C LEU A 102 -5.52 -6.35 5.60
N LEU A 103 -5.76 -5.51 6.61
CA LEU A 103 -7.11 -5.02 6.93
C LEU A 103 -7.73 -4.26 5.76
N GLN A 104 -6.98 -3.36 5.12
CA GLN A 104 -7.46 -2.61 3.96
C GLN A 104 -7.70 -3.52 2.76
N CYS A 105 -6.86 -4.54 2.55
CA CYS A 105 -7.06 -5.50 1.48
C CYS A 105 -8.32 -6.33 1.70
N LEU A 106 -8.60 -6.75 2.94
CA LEU A 106 -9.82 -7.47 3.29
C LEU A 106 -11.06 -6.62 3.01
N GLN A 107 -11.08 -5.37 3.46
CA GLN A 107 -12.18 -4.42 3.22
C GLN A 107 -12.38 -4.15 1.72
N ALA A 108 -11.29 -4.00 0.97
CA ALA A 108 -11.30 -3.77 -0.47
C ALA A 108 -11.46 -5.07 -1.31
N LYS A 109 -11.55 -6.25 -0.66
CA LYS A 109 -11.57 -7.57 -1.33
C LYS A 109 -10.36 -7.81 -2.26
N ARG A 110 -9.21 -7.22 -1.92
CA ARG A 110 -7.90 -7.37 -2.60
C ARG A 110 -7.16 -8.60 -2.08
N PHE A 111 -7.76 -9.75 -2.35
CA PHE A 111 -7.27 -11.04 -1.89
C PHE A 111 -5.93 -11.43 -2.51
N ASP A 112 -5.65 -10.99 -3.73
CA ASP A 112 -4.38 -11.17 -4.43
C ASP A 112 -3.18 -10.70 -3.57
N ILE A 113 -3.20 -9.43 -3.16
CA ILE A 113 -2.12 -8.82 -2.38
C ILE A 113 -2.09 -9.36 -0.95
N MET A 114 -3.27 -9.53 -0.35
CA MET A 114 -3.39 -10.05 1.01
C MET A 114 -2.75 -11.45 1.12
N PHE A 115 -3.02 -12.33 0.15
CA PHE A 115 -2.43 -13.66 0.15
C PHE A 115 -0.95 -13.64 -0.16
N ASP A 116 -0.51 -12.86 -1.14
CA ASP A 116 0.92 -12.75 -1.43
C ASP A 116 1.70 -12.30 -0.19
N ALA A 117 1.18 -11.30 0.54
CA ALA A 117 1.80 -10.82 1.77
C ALA A 117 1.86 -11.89 2.86
N LEU A 118 0.77 -12.64 3.07
CA LEU A 118 0.74 -13.74 4.05
C LEU A 118 1.64 -14.93 3.67
N HIS A 119 1.88 -15.18 2.37
CA HIS A 119 2.79 -16.24 1.93
C HIS A 119 4.27 -15.82 2.06
N ARG A 120 4.56 -14.53 1.93
CA ARG A 120 5.93 -14.00 1.99
C ARG A 120 6.44 -13.83 3.41
N ASP A 121 5.54 -13.69 4.37
CA ASP A 121 5.86 -13.72 5.79
C ASP A 121 5.45 -15.08 6.37
N ASP A 122 6.40 -16.02 6.40
CA ASP A 122 6.24 -17.32 7.07
C ASP A 122 6.03 -17.16 8.60
N SER A 123 6.24 -15.97 9.14
CA SER A 123 6.00 -15.68 10.55
C SER A 123 4.56 -15.21 10.74
N TYR A 124 3.84 -15.95 11.58
CA TYR A 124 2.52 -15.60 12.12
C TYR A 124 2.55 -14.30 12.96
N SER A 125 3.54 -13.42 12.80
CA SER A 125 3.64 -12.15 13.52
C SER A 125 2.63 -11.13 13.00
N LEU A 126 2.25 -11.20 11.71
CA LEU A 126 1.27 -10.30 11.07
C LEU A 126 -0.15 -10.47 11.63
N ILE A 127 -0.28 -11.43 12.53
CA ILE A 127 -1.47 -12.05 13.06
C ILE A 127 -1.66 -11.66 14.55
N ASP A 128 -0.82 -10.77 15.11
CA ASP A 128 -1.10 -10.19 16.43
C ASP A 128 -2.36 -9.30 16.43
N GLU A 129 -2.93 -9.00 17.62
CA GLU A 129 -4.14 -8.24 18.02
C GLU A 129 -5.23 -7.97 16.95
N ASN A 130 -4.86 -7.45 15.79
CA ASN A 130 -5.66 -7.25 14.58
C ASN A 130 -6.17 -8.54 13.91
N TRP A 131 -5.60 -9.72 14.21
CA TRP A 131 -6.13 -10.98 13.65
C TRP A 131 -7.56 -11.27 14.09
N LYS A 132 -7.98 -10.82 15.28
CA LYS A 132 -9.38 -10.94 15.69
C LYS A 132 -10.30 -10.15 14.76
N ASP A 133 -9.93 -8.92 14.42
CA ASP A 133 -10.68 -8.08 13.48
C ASP A 133 -10.63 -8.65 12.06
N LEU A 134 -9.49 -9.23 11.68
CA LEU A 134 -9.30 -9.92 10.40
C LEU A 134 -10.21 -11.15 10.31
N LEU A 135 -10.20 -12.03 11.33
CA LEU A 135 -11.05 -13.22 11.44
C LEU A 135 -12.53 -12.86 11.44
N ASP A 136 -12.92 -11.82 12.16
CA ASP A 136 -14.30 -11.32 12.18
C ASP A 136 -14.71 -10.76 10.81
N GLY A 137 -13.78 -10.11 10.10
CA GLY A 137 -13.94 -9.74 8.69
C GLY A 137 -14.08 -10.95 7.75
N PHE A 138 -13.29 -12.01 7.95
CA PHE A 138 -13.39 -13.27 7.20
C PHE A 138 -14.70 -14.01 7.47
N ALA A 139 -15.13 -14.10 8.73
CA ALA A 139 -16.36 -14.76 9.13
C ALA A 139 -17.60 -14.08 8.51
N ARG A 140 -17.54 -12.76 8.30
CA ARG A 140 -18.59 -12.00 7.61
C ARG A 140 -18.51 -12.04 6.08
N ALA A 141 -17.39 -12.48 5.51
CA ALA A 141 -17.23 -12.53 4.06
C ALA A 141 -17.93 -13.79 3.49
N PRO A 142 -18.77 -13.66 2.44
CA PRO A 142 -19.43 -14.83 1.86
C PRO A 142 -18.39 -15.78 1.26
N ALA A 143 -18.53 -17.09 1.49
CA ALA A 143 -17.58 -18.13 1.05
C ALA A 143 -17.21 -18.05 -0.45
N ALA A 144 -18.13 -17.58 -1.29
CA ALA A 144 -17.91 -17.33 -2.72
C ALA A 144 -16.77 -16.32 -3.00
N SER A 145 -16.50 -15.39 -2.08
CA SER A 145 -15.43 -14.39 -2.18
C SER A 145 -14.04 -15.02 -2.24
N PHE A 146 -13.88 -16.23 -1.69
CA PHE A 146 -12.60 -16.95 -1.60
C PHE A 146 -12.44 -18.02 -2.68
N THR A 147 -13.53 -18.43 -3.33
CA THR A 147 -13.50 -19.44 -4.40
C THR A 147 -12.82 -18.96 -5.68
N ARG A 148 -12.75 -17.65 -5.91
CA ARG A 148 -12.15 -17.07 -7.12
C ARG A 148 -10.62 -16.94 -7.06
N SER A 149 -10.01 -16.96 -5.87
CA SER A 149 -8.56 -16.79 -5.70
C SER A 149 -7.75 -18.10 -5.71
N GLY A 150 -8.39 -19.26 -5.91
CA GLY A 150 -7.68 -20.52 -6.20
C GLY A 150 -6.81 -21.09 -5.06
N LEU A 151 -6.95 -20.61 -3.83
CA LEU A 151 -6.03 -20.96 -2.75
C LEU A 151 -6.61 -22.07 -1.84
N LYS A 152 -6.11 -23.29 -2.04
CA LYS A 152 -6.30 -24.46 -1.16
C LYS A 152 -5.85 -24.20 0.30
N PHE A 153 -5.07 -23.14 0.52
CA PHE A 153 -4.56 -22.71 1.83
C PHE A 153 -5.67 -22.48 2.87
N TRP A 154 -6.81 -21.92 2.48
CA TRP A 154 -7.90 -21.62 3.43
C TRP A 154 -8.53 -22.84 4.06
N GLN A 155 -8.51 -24.00 3.39
CA GLN A 155 -9.07 -25.23 3.95
C GLN A 155 -8.39 -25.64 5.27
N ARG A 156 -7.15 -25.19 5.53
CA ARG A 156 -6.46 -25.41 6.81
C ARG A 156 -7.01 -24.60 7.98
N TRP A 157 -7.80 -23.56 7.73
CA TRP A 157 -8.30 -22.62 8.75
C TRP A 157 -9.80 -22.76 9.05
N ILE A 158 -10.51 -23.66 8.34
CA ILE A 158 -11.97 -23.90 8.51
C ILE A 158 -12.23 -25.25 9.21
N TYR A 159 -11.21 -25.91 9.75
CA TYR A 159 -11.33 -27.17 10.51
C TYR A 159 -10.65 -27.06 11.87
#